data_AF-A0A839TKR5-F1
#
_entry.id   AF-A0A839TKR5-F1
#
_cell.length_a   1.000
_cell.length_b   1.000
_cell.length_c   1.000
_cell.angle_alpha   90.00
_cell.angle_beta   90.00
_cell.angle_gamma   90.00
#
_symmetry.space_group_name_H-M   'P 1'
#
loop_
_entity.id
_entity.type
_entity.pdbx_description
1 polymer ?
#
loop_
_entity_poly.entity_id
_entity_poly.type
_entity_poly.pdbx_seq_one_letter_code
_entity_poly.pdbx_strand_id
1 'polypeptide(L)' 'MSIDRFILKKLDSCQEEHTRANLVQLFKIRIQKAERATGFHMGRH' A
#
# COMPACT_ATOMS: atom_id res chain seq x y z
N MET A 1 -1.17 -12.14 10.97
CA MET A 1 -0.39 -11.53 9.87
C MET A 1 -0.91 -10.13 9.62
N SER A 2 -0.06 -9.11 9.55
CA SER A 2 -0.51 -7.76 9.16
C SER A 2 -0.87 -7.72 7.68
N ILE A 3 -1.94 -7.00 7.34
CA ILE A 3 -2.42 -6.81 5.95
C ILE A 3 -1.30 -6.31 5.03
N ASP A 4 -0.42 -5.44 5.52
CA ASP A 4 0.69 -4.87 4.76
C ASP A 4 1.66 -5.95 4.28
N ARG A 5 1.94 -6.93 5.14
CA ARG A 5 2.81 -8.07 4.80
C ARG A 5 2.14 -9.04 3.83
N PHE A 6 0.82 -9.15 3.87
CA PHE A 6 0.05 -9.90 2.88
C PHE A 6 0.10 -9.23 1.51
N ILE A 7 -0.07 -7.90 1.46
CA ILE A 7 0.00 -7.13 0.21
C ILE A 7 1.40 -7.26 -0.41
N LEU A 8 2.47 -7.12 0.38
CA LEU A 8 3.84 -7.26 -0.11
C LEU A 8 4.12 -8.67 -0.68
N LYS A 9 3.71 -9.73 0.03
CA LYS A 9 3.84 -11.10 -0.48
C LYS A 9 3.04 -11.33 -1.76
N LYS A 10 1.85 -10.73 -1.86
CA LYS A 10 1.02 -10.85 -3.07
C LYS A 10 1.62 -10.06 -4.23
N LEU A 11 2.23 -8.91 -4.01
CA LEU A 11 2.92 -8.15 -5.05
C LEU A 11 4.13 -8.92 -5.62
N ASP A 12 4.86 -9.64 -4.77
CA ASP A 12 6.00 -10.47 -5.15
C ASP A 12 5.58 -11.66 -6.03
N SER A 13 4.48 -12.33 -5.69
CA SER A 13 4.07 -13.58 -6.35
C SER A 13 2.97 -13.43 -7.42
N CYS A 14 2.42 -12.23 -7.64
CA CYS A 14 1.28 -12.03 -8.56
C CYS A 14 1.77 -11.64 -9.96
N GLN A 15 1.49 -12.52 -10.93
CA GLN A 15 1.78 -12.30 -12.35
C GLN A 15 0.66 -11.53 -13.07
N GLU A 16 -0.48 -11.33 -12.42
CA GLU A 16 -1.65 -10.68 -12.99
C GLU A 16 -1.56 -9.16 -12.82
N GLU A 17 -1.37 -8.44 -13.93
CA GLU A 17 -1.08 -7.00 -13.91
C GLU A 17 -2.16 -6.16 -13.23
N HIS A 18 -3.44 -6.46 -13.52
CA HIS A 18 -4.59 -5.77 -12.92
C HIS A 18 -4.63 -5.94 -11.40
N THR A 19 -4.42 -7.17 -10.93
CA THR A 19 -4.40 -7.48 -9.50
C THR A 19 -3.20 -6.83 -8.82
N ARG A 20 -2.03 -6.79 -9.48
CA ARG A 20 -0.84 -6.07 -9.00
C ARG A 20 -1.10 -4.58 -8.85
N ALA A 21 -1.71 -3.94 -9.85
CA ALA A 21 -2.07 -2.53 -9.80
C ALA A 21 -3.05 -2.22 -8.64
N ASN A 22 -4.08 -3.06 -8.47
CA ASN A 22 -5.01 -2.92 -7.35
C ASN A 22 -4.33 -3.06 -5.99
N LEU A 23 -3.40 -4.01 -5.83
CA LEU A 23 -2.64 -4.20 -4.59
C LEU A 23 -1.74 -2.99 -4.27
N VAL A 24 -1.05 -2.43 -5.27
CA VAL A 24 -0.26 -1.19 -5.11
C VAL A 24 -1.16 -0.03 -4.69
N GLN A 25 -2.33 0.12 -5.32
CA GLN A 25 -3.26 1.19 -5.00
C GLN A 25 -3.82 1.06 -3.57
N LEU A 26 -4.16 -0.16 -3.17
CA LEU A 26 -4.55 -0.49 -1.79
C LEU A 26 -3.45 -0.12 -0.79
N PHE A 27 -2.20 -0.45 -1.10
CA PHE A 27 -1.06 -0.13 -0.26
C PHE A 27 -0.86 1.38 -0.10
N LYS A 28 -0.95 2.15 -1.19
CA LYS A 28 -0.89 3.62 -1.17
C LYS A 28 -1.99 4.22 -0.28
N ILE A 29 -3.23 3.73 -0.39
CA ILE A 29 -4.34 4.21 0.45
C ILE A 29 -4.06 3.95 1.93
N ARG A 30 -3.49 2.79 2.27
CA ARG A 30 -3.12 2.48 3.66
C ARG A 30 -2.03 3.39 4.19
N ILE A 31 -1.01 3.69 3.39
CA ILE A 31 0.04 4.66 3.74
C ILE A 31 -0.59 6.03 3.98
N GLN A 32 -1.39 6.54 3.05
CA GLN A 32 -2.09 7.82 3.20
C GLN A 32 -2.98 7.89 4.45
N LYS A 33 -3.64 6.79 4.79
CA LYS A 33 -4.46 6.71 6.01
C LYS A 33 -3.59 6.74 7.26
N ALA A 34 -2.45 6.05 7.26
CA ALA A 34 -1.48 6.09 8.36
C ALA A 34 -0.83 7.47 8.52
N GLU A 35 -0.49 8.13 7.41
CA GLU A 35 0.01 9.51 7.38
C GLU A 35 -0.98 10.48 8.02
N ARG A 36 -2.25 10.42 7.61
CA ARG A 36 -3.33 11.24 8.21
C ARG A 36 -3.54 10.93 9.70
N ALA A 37 -3.43 9.66 10.10
CA ALA A 37 -3.63 9.25 11.48
C ALA A 37 -2.46 9.64 12.41
N THR A 38 -1.25 9.79 11.86
CA THR A 38 -0.04 10.11 12.63
C THR A 38 0.35 11.59 12.56
N GLY A 39 -0.36 12.40 11.76
CA GLY A 39 -0.02 13.81 11.52
C GLY A 39 1.27 14.00 10.72
N PHE A 40 1.89 12.91 10.25
CA PHE A 40 3.08 12.94 9.41
C PHE A 40 2.67 13.25 7.96
N HIS A 41 2.81 14.51 7.56
CA HIS A 41 2.63 14.96 6.18
C HIS A 41 4.00 14.99 5.49
N MET A 42 4.42 13.89 4.85
CA MET A 42 5.66 13.90 4.08
C MET A 42 5.37 14.30 2.61
N GLY A 43 5.43 15.62 2.36
CA GLY A 43 5.35 16.23 1.02
C GLY A 43 4.27 17.33 0.98
N ARG A 44 4.53 18.57 0.56
CA ARG A 44 5.56 19.14 -0.32
C ARG A 44 5.85 20.59 0.12
N HIS A 45 7.10 21.02 0.01
CA HIS A 45 7.48 22.42 -0.12
C HIS A 45 7.32 22.84 -1.59
#